data_AF-A0A2W6MUL4-F1
#
_entry.id   AF-A0A2W6MUL4-F1
#
_cell.length_a   1.000
_cell.length_b   1.000
_cell.length_c   1.000
_cell.angle_alpha   90.00
_cell.angle_beta   90.00
_cell.angle_gamma   90.00
#
_symmetry.space_group_name_H-M   'P 1'
#
loop_
_entity.id
_entity.type
_entity.pdbx_description
1 polymer ?
#
loop_
_entity_poly.entity_id
_entity_poly.type
_entity_poly.pdbx_seq_one_letter_code
_entity_poly.pdbx_strand_id
1 'polypeptide(L)'
;MKRIKVIYAMGNPIFSYKEKDDIGYKSDENLSEALNNKQYFSEMDLLLEYLRYTTKTDILLAFEYLLLKLIDDEFFARHEVDANIIQFYNIDSLNNTLSLNTPKPTYISEYINILGQLFLAGYIDFGSYYDNDDRDKIDYPTNLSYYKEDKYQAWIYFRDNFFYTNAFLKSDEDDILIYKDQEYTEKTLPKLKEGEIIYSTMYSPTSWDTPKYWSEYNIWVARTQKGTKYFNEVLAPKFYNKYKDLEVEIDKKGNVIRWIGEVNGFLGDI
;
A
#
# COMPACT_ATOMS: atom_id res chain seq x y z
N MET A 1 -7.74 -6.54 -29.46
CA MET A 1 -6.39 -6.65 -28.89
C MET A 1 -5.89 -5.24 -28.75
N LYS A 2 -5.46 -4.88 -27.54
CA LYS A 2 -4.99 -3.53 -27.23
C LYS A 2 -3.63 -3.66 -26.56
N ARG A 3 -2.73 -2.73 -26.89
CA ARG A 3 -1.43 -2.61 -26.24
C ARG A 3 -1.55 -1.60 -25.11
N ILE A 4 -1.15 -2.00 -23.93
CA ILE A 4 -1.25 -1.20 -22.72
C ILE A 4 0.18 -0.99 -22.22
N LYS A 5 0.56 0.27 -22.01
CA LYS A 5 1.88 0.62 -21.47
C LYS A 5 1.93 0.34 -19.97
N VAL A 6 3.06 -0.21 -19.50
CA VAL A 6 3.33 -0.32 -18.06
C VAL A 6 3.41 1.05 -17.42
N ILE A 7 3.99 2.03 -18.11
CA ILE A 7 4.08 3.40 -17.64
C ILE A 7 3.87 4.37 -18.82
N TYR A 8 2.80 5.17 -18.75
CA TYR A 8 2.43 6.09 -19.84
C TYR A 8 3.25 7.38 -19.83
N ALA A 9 3.57 7.89 -18.64
CA ALA A 9 4.39 9.07 -18.44
C ALA A 9 5.12 8.96 -17.10
N MET A 10 6.23 9.69 -16.97
CA MET A 10 6.99 9.74 -15.72
C MET A 10 6.10 10.21 -14.56
N GLY A 11 6.07 9.43 -13.47
CA GLY A 11 5.29 9.73 -12.27
C GLY A 11 3.83 9.26 -12.31
N ASN A 12 3.36 8.66 -13.41
CA ASN A 12 2.02 8.05 -13.45
C ASN A 12 1.96 6.74 -12.64
N PRO A 13 0.80 6.32 -12.12
CA PRO A 13 0.61 4.97 -11.61
C PRO A 13 0.87 3.92 -12.69
N ILE A 14 1.22 2.72 -12.25
CA ILE A 14 1.47 1.56 -13.12
C ILE A 14 0.18 1.26 -13.89
N PHE A 15 0.29 1.06 -15.21
CA PHE A 15 -0.80 0.85 -16.16
C PHE A 15 -1.86 1.95 -16.24
N SER A 16 -1.67 3.10 -15.59
CA SER A 16 -2.60 4.22 -15.65
C SER A 16 -2.06 5.41 -16.45
N TYR A 17 -2.97 6.13 -17.10
CA TYR A 17 -2.69 7.36 -17.82
C TYR A 17 -3.52 8.50 -17.26
N LYS A 18 -3.06 9.73 -17.52
CA LYS A 18 -3.78 10.95 -17.17
C LYS A 18 -4.25 11.60 -18.46
N GLU A 19 -5.55 11.81 -18.58
CA GLU A 19 -6.09 12.59 -19.69
C GLU A 19 -5.82 14.07 -19.47
N LYS A 20 -5.74 14.81 -20.57
CA LYS A 20 -5.54 16.25 -20.51
C LYS A 20 -6.74 16.89 -19.82
N ASP A 21 -6.48 17.75 -18.84
CA ASP A 21 -7.48 18.51 -18.10
C ASP A 21 -8.41 17.68 -17.19
N ASP A 22 -8.10 16.40 -16.94
CA ASP A 22 -8.87 15.53 -16.04
C ASP A 22 -8.25 15.45 -14.62
N ILE A 23 -9.10 15.19 -13.63
CA ILE A 23 -8.69 14.94 -12.24
C ILE A 23 -8.43 13.44 -12.10
N GLY A 24 -7.19 13.08 -11.75
CA GLY A 24 -6.80 11.69 -11.48
C GLY A 24 -6.31 10.89 -12.67
N TYR A 25 -6.40 9.57 -12.54
CA TYR A 25 -5.82 8.59 -13.47
C TYR A 25 -6.88 7.62 -13.98
N LYS A 26 -6.69 7.15 -15.21
CA LYS A 26 -7.54 6.17 -15.89
C LYS A 26 -6.75 4.92 -16.25
N SER A 27 -7.43 3.79 -16.26
CA SER A 27 -6.93 2.51 -16.75
C SER A 27 -7.57 2.17 -18.11
N ASP A 28 -7.03 1.14 -18.77
CA ASP A 28 -7.63 0.61 -20.00
C ASP A 28 -8.86 -0.26 -19.68
N GLU A 29 -9.94 -0.17 -20.46
CA GLU A 29 -11.11 -1.03 -20.25
C GLU A 29 -10.78 -2.53 -20.32
N ASN A 30 -9.88 -2.96 -21.22
CA ASN A 30 -9.48 -4.37 -21.31
C ASN A 30 -8.58 -4.78 -20.14
N LEU A 31 -7.87 -3.82 -19.55
CA LEU A 31 -7.13 -4.07 -18.31
C LEU A 31 -8.09 -4.33 -17.16
N SER A 32 -9.15 -3.52 -17.02
CA SER A 32 -10.18 -3.75 -16.00
C SER A 32 -10.80 -5.15 -16.14
N GLU A 33 -11.09 -5.61 -17.36
CA GLU A 33 -11.54 -6.98 -17.61
C GLU A 33 -10.49 -8.03 -17.21
N ALA A 34 -9.20 -7.79 -17.48
CA ALA A 34 -8.12 -8.67 -17.05
C ALA A 34 -8.03 -8.79 -15.52
N LEU A 35 -8.15 -7.66 -14.81
CA LEU A 35 -8.12 -7.59 -13.35
C LEU A 35 -9.38 -8.21 -12.71
N ASN A 36 -10.51 -8.26 -13.41
CA ASN A 36 -11.74 -8.86 -12.88
C ASN A 36 -11.77 -10.39 -13.01
N ASN A 37 -10.83 -11.02 -13.72
CA ASN A 37 -10.88 -12.45 -14.06
C ASN A 37 -10.32 -13.42 -12.99
N LYS A 38 -10.30 -13.04 -11.69
CA LYS A 38 -9.70 -13.79 -10.55
C LYS A 38 -8.20 -14.11 -10.65
N GLN A 39 -7.57 -13.87 -11.80
CA GLN A 39 -6.15 -14.12 -12.04
C GLN A 39 -5.25 -13.02 -11.47
N TYR A 40 -5.75 -11.79 -11.39
CA TYR A 40 -5.04 -10.64 -10.83
C TYR A 40 -6.00 -9.88 -9.91
N PHE A 41 -5.52 -9.37 -8.78
CA PHE A 41 -6.29 -8.50 -7.89
C PHE A 41 -5.99 -7.02 -8.10
N SER A 42 -4.82 -6.70 -8.68
CA SER A 42 -4.42 -5.33 -9.00
C SER A 42 -3.53 -5.25 -10.24
N GLU A 43 -3.32 -4.04 -10.74
CA GLU A 43 -2.33 -3.70 -11.77
C GLU A 43 -0.95 -4.26 -11.46
N MET A 44 -0.58 -4.27 -10.17
CA MET A 44 0.70 -4.77 -9.72
C MET A 44 0.79 -6.30 -9.84
N ASP A 45 -0.31 -7.04 -9.61
CA ASP A 45 -0.32 -8.50 -9.84
C ASP A 45 0.03 -8.85 -11.29
N LEU A 46 -0.51 -8.10 -12.25
CA LEU A 46 -0.18 -8.27 -13.67
C LEU A 46 1.30 -7.96 -13.94
N LEU A 47 1.83 -6.86 -13.38
CA LEU A 47 3.25 -6.54 -13.54
C LEU A 47 4.16 -7.58 -12.87
N LEU A 48 3.76 -8.13 -11.73
CA LEU A 48 4.51 -9.17 -11.02
C LEU A 48 4.57 -10.48 -11.80
N GLU A 49 3.56 -10.81 -12.61
CA GLU A 49 3.63 -11.94 -13.53
C GLU A 49 4.75 -11.78 -14.57
N TYR A 50 5.01 -10.56 -15.04
CA TYR A 50 6.18 -10.28 -15.86
C TYR A 50 7.46 -10.33 -15.03
N LEU A 51 7.48 -9.62 -13.90
CA LEU A 51 8.68 -9.43 -13.08
C LEU A 51 9.18 -10.73 -12.42
N ARG A 52 8.34 -11.77 -12.27
CA ARG A 52 8.78 -13.08 -11.76
C ARG A 52 9.86 -13.75 -12.61
N TYR A 53 10.01 -13.33 -13.86
CA TYR A 53 11.06 -13.79 -14.79
C TYR A 53 12.25 -12.83 -14.84
N THR A 54 12.29 -11.82 -13.96
CA THR A 54 13.32 -10.78 -13.90
C THR A 54 14.14 -10.87 -12.61
N THR A 55 14.87 -9.81 -12.25
CA THR A 55 15.69 -9.79 -11.04
C THR A 55 14.89 -9.40 -9.80
N LYS A 56 15.33 -9.83 -8.63
CA LYS A 56 14.75 -9.36 -7.35
C LYS A 56 14.75 -7.83 -7.25
N THR A 57 15.80 -7.18 -7.74
CA THR A 57 15.92 -5.72 -7.72
C THR A 57 14.80 -5.03 -8.51
N ASP A 58 14.29 -5.66 -9.57
CA ASP A 58 13.21 -5.12 -10.40
C ASP A 58 11.86 -5.20 -9.67
N ILE A 59 11.62 -6.30 -8.97
CA ILE A 59 10.46 -6.46 -8.09
C ILE A 59 10.48 -5.40 -6.97
N LEU A 60 11.63 -5.24 -6.29
CA LEU A 60 11.77 -4.25 -5.23
C LEU A 60 11.60 -2.81 -5.74
N LEU A 61 12.13 -2.50 -6.92
CA LEU A 61 11.95 -1.20 -7.57
C LEU A 61 10.46 -0.93 -7.86
N ALA A 62 9.71 -1.94 -8.31
CA ALA A 62 8.28 -1.81 -8.57
C ALA A 62 7.46 -1.62 -7.28
N PHE A 63 7.79 -2.34 -6.19
CA PHE A 63 7.15 -2.11 -4.89
C PHE A 63 7.42 -0.72 -4.34
N GLU A 64 8.68 -0.26 -4.41
CA GLU A 64 9.05 1.07 -3.96
C GLU A 64 8.31 2.16 -4.75
N TYR A 65 8.23 2.00 -6.08
CA TYR A 65 7.52 2.93 -6.96
C TYR A 65 6.03 2.96 -6.68
N LEU A 66 5.39 1.79 -6.61
CA LEU A 66 3.97 1.64 -6.31
C LEU A 66 3.63 2.33 -5.00
N LEU A 67 4.36 1.99 -3.93
CA LEU A 67 4.08 2.51 -2.60
C LEU A 67 4.16 4.04 -2.57
N LEU A 68 5.27 4.65 -3.00
CA LEU A 68 5.43 6.11 -2.98
C LEU A 68 4.49 6.85 -3.94
N LYS A 69 3.92 6.16 -4.93
CA LYS A 69 2.87 6.71 -5.79
C LYS A 69 1.48 6.59 -5.17
N LEU A 70 1.18 5.50 -4.44
CA LEU A 70 -0.10 5.33 -3.75
C LEU A 70 -0.29 6.36 -2.64
N ILE A 71 0.77 6.69 -1.89
CA ILE A 71 0.72 7.66 -0.80
C ILE A 71 1.10 9.08 -1.24
N ASP A 72 0.85 9.43 -2.49
CA ASP A 72 1.09 10.78 -2.96
C ASP A 72 0.08 11.79 -2.41
N ASP A 73 0.39 13.07 -2.58
CA ASP A 73 -0.42 14.20 -2.13
C ASP A 73 -1.37 14.72 -3.23
N GLU A 74 -1.62 13.95 -4.29
CA GLU A 74 -2.47 14.39 -5.40
C GLU A 74 -3.95 14.48 -5.00
N PHE A 75 -4.39 13.57 -4.11
CA PHE A 75 -5.76 13.54 -3.59
C PHE A 75 -5.84 13.83 -2.09
N PHE A 76 -4.93 13.22 -1.31
CA PHE A 76 -4.90 13.34 0.14
C PHE A 76 -3.45 13.37 0.63
N ALA A 77 -3.13 14.27 1.57
CA ALA A 77 -1.79 14.31 2.14
C ALA A 77 -1.49 13.10 3.05
N ARG A 78 -2.52 12.39 3.50
CA ARG A 78 -2.47 11.25 4.43
C ARG A 78 -3.39 10.16 3.91
N HIS A 79 -2.96 8.92 4.04
CA HIS A 79 -3.71 7.74 3.59
C HIS A 79 -3.83 6.78 4.75
N GLU A 80 -5.03 6.25 4.99
CA GLU A 80 -5.21 5.12 5.90
C GLU A 80 -4.34 3.95 5.45
N VAL A 81 -3.81 3.16 6.38
CA VAL A 81 -2.97 2.00 6.05
C VAL A 81 -3.87 0.80 5.71
N ASP A 82 -4.81 1.04 4.82
CA ASP A 82 -5.82 0.10 4.33
C ASP A 82 -5.31 -0.80 3.21
N ALA A 83 -6.20 -1.64 2.69
CA ALA A 83 -5.93 -2.51 1.55
C ALA A 83 -5.46 -1.77 0.28
N ASN A 84 -5.69 -0.45 0.15
CA ASN A 84 -5.14 0.33 -0.96
C ASN A 84 -3.64 0.54 -0.81
N ILE A 85 -3.14 0.67 0.43
CA ILE A 85 -1.72 0.86 0.75
C ILE A 85 -1.00 -0.47 1.00
N ILE A 86 -1.64 -1.39 1.72
CA ILE A 86 -1.11 -2.74 2.00
C ILE A 86 -1.69 -3.72 0.99
N GLN A 87 -1.01 -3.83 -0.15
CA GLN A 87 -1.47 -4.72 -1.23
C GLN A 87 -1.14 -6.19 -0.95
N PHE A 88 -2.17 -7.03 -1.04
CA PHE A 88 -2.03 -8.48 -1.15
C PHE A 88 -1.92 -8.88 -2.62
N TYR A 89 -1.05 -9.84 -2.91
CA TYR A 89 -0.81 -10.30 -4.27
C TYR A 89 -1.34 -11.72 -4.46
N ASN A 90 -1.94 -12.01 -5.62
CA ASN A 90 -2.55 -13.32 -5.87
C ASN A 90 -1.55 -14.47 -5.71
N ILE A 91 -0.29 -14.23 -6.09
CA ILE A 91 0.78 -15.22 -5.96
C ILE A 91 1.05 -15.63 -4.50
N ASP A 92 0.75 -14.77 -3.53
CA ASP A 92 0.87 -15.06 -2.11
C ASP A 92 -0.26 -15.99 -1.62
N SER A 93 -1.41 -16.00 -2.31
CA SER A 93 -2.58 -16.86 -2.03
C SER A 93 -2.61 -18.19 -2.79
N LEU A 94 -1.70 -18.42 -3.76
CA LEU A 94 -1.58 -19.71 -4.47
C LEU A 94 -1.15 -20.87 -3.55
N ASN A 95 -0.88 -20.59 -2.27
CA ASN A 95 -0.54 -21.58 -1.26
C ASN A 95 -1.23 -21.26 0.07
N ASN A 96 -2.54 -21.55 0.16
CA ASN A 96 -3.39 -21.40 1.36
C ASN A 96 -2.92 -22.16 2.62
N THR A 97 -1.76 -22.83 2.57
CA THR A 97 -1.15 -23.55 3.70
C THR A 97 0.04 -22.82 4.31
N LEU A 98 0.46 -21.68 3.75
CA LEU A 98 1.58 -20.91 4.27
C LEU A 98 1.09 -19.92 5.33
N SER A 99 1.55 -20.11 6.57
CA SER A 99 1.44 -19.08 7.61
C SER A 99 2.15 -17.79 7.18
N LEU A 100 1.73 -16.65 7.69
CA LEU A 100 2.41 -15.35 7.51
C LEU A 100 3.89 -15.36 7.92
N ASN A 101 4.32 -16.37 8.70
CA ASN A 101 5.70 -16.58 9.15
C ASN A 101 6.43 -17.71 8.41
N THR A 102 5.94 -18.15 7.26
CA THR A 102 6.62 -19.22 6.53
C THR A 102 7.89 -18.66 5.90
N PRO A 103 9.07 -19.30 6.06
CA PRO A 103 10.36 -18.80 5.57
C PRO A 103 10.53 -18.81 4.04
N LYS A 104 9.43 -18.88 3.28
CA LYS A 104 9.44 -18.62 1.83
C LYS A 104 9.16 -17.14 1.63
N PRO A 105 9.98 -16.41 0.85
CA PRO A 105 9.71 -15.01 0.54
C PRO A 105 8.38 -14.93 -0.22
N THR A 106 7.35 -14.44 0.46
CA THR A 106 6.13 -13.94 -0.15
C THR A 106 6.37 -12.48 -0.55
N TYR A 107 5.67 -11.99 -1.57
CA TYR A 107 5.83 -10.61 -1.99
C TYR A 107 5.40 -9.63 -0.89
N ILE A 108 4.41 -10.00 -0.06
CA ILE A 108 4.05 -9.22 1.12
C ILE A 108 5.22 -9.00 2.10
N SER A 109 6.09 -9.99 2.31
CA SER A 109 7.24 -9.84 3.21
C SER A 109 8.28 -8.85 2.68
N GLU A 110 8.51 -8.85 1.37
CA GLU A 110 9.39 -7.89 0.69
C GLU A 110 8.75 -6.50 0.66
N TYR A 111 7.43 -6.42 0.49
CA TYR A 111 6.66 -5.17 0.53
C TYR A 111 6.75 -4.50 1.91
N ILE A 112 6.54 -5.25 2.99
CA ILE A 112 6.72 -4.77 4.38
C ILE A 112 8.17 -4.32 4.62
N ASN A 113 9.15 -5.02 4.07
CA ASN A 113 10.55 -4.61 4.17
C ASN A 113 10.80 -3.26 3.47
N ILE A 114 10.25 -3.05 2.26
CA ILE A 114 10.36 -1.77 1.54
C ILE A 114 9.69 -0.63 2.33
N LEU A 115 8.47 -0.84 2.87
CA LEU A 115 7.82 0.10 3.79
C LEU A 115 8.75 0.54 4.93
N GLY A 116 9.38 -0.44 5.58
CA GLY A 116 10.34 -0.18 6.65
C GLY A 116 11.55 0.63 6.20
N GLN A 117 12.15 0.29 5.06
CA GLN A 117 13.31 1.03 4.54
C GLN A 117 12.96 2.48 4.19
N LEU A 118 11.79 2.72 3.60
CA LEU A 118 11.32 4.08 3.30
C LEU A 118 11.08 4.90 4.57
N PHE A 119 10.50 4.28 5.60
CA PHE A 119 10.29 4.93 6.91
C PHE A 119 11.62 5.27 7.59
N LEU A 120 12.55 4.30 7.65
CA LEU A 120 13.87 4.50 8.26
C LEU A 120 14.69 5.56 7.52
N ALA A 121 14.56 5.63 6.20
CA ALA A 121 15.17 6.68 5.38
C ALA A 121 14.47 8.05 5.56
N GLY A 122 13.32 8.11 6.21
CA GLY A 122 12.52 9.33 6.42
C GLY A 122 11.81 9.80 5.16
N TYR A 123 11.56 8.91 4.20
CA TYR A 123 10.77 9.20 3.00
C TYR A 123 9.27 9.12 3.27
N ILE A 124 8.87 8.32 4.25
CA ILE A 124 7.49 8.22 4.73
C ILE A 124 7.46 8.34 6.25
N ASP A 125 6.30 8.67 6.79
CA ASP A 125 6.02 8.60 8.23
C ASP A 125 4.62 8.05 8.46
N PHE A 126 4.39 7.54 9.68
CA PHE A 126 3.10 7.04 10.12
C PHE A 126 2.57 7.91 11.25
N GLY A 127 1.25 8.06 11.35
CA GLY A 127 0.61 8.74 12.46
C GLY A 127 -0.58 7.97 13.01
N SER A 128 -0.81 8.14 14.31
CA SER A 128 -1.92 7.53 15.05
C SER A 128 -3.07 8.52 15.32
N TYR A 129 -2.84 9.79 14.98
CA TYR A 129 -3.75 10.91 15.18
C TYR A 129 -3.51 11.96 14.10
N TYR A 130 -4.56 12.67 13.71
CA TYR A 130 -4.47 13.89 12.92
C TYR A 130 -5.55 14.86 13.37
N ASP A 131 -5.31 16.15 13.13
CA ASP A 131 -6.31 17.18 13.35
C ASP A 131 -7.18 17.33 12.10
N ASN A 132 -8.50 17.44 12.29
CA ASN A 132 -9.46 17.64 11.21
C ASN A 132 -9.37 19.05 10.60
N ASP A 133 -8.75 19.99 11.32
CA ASP A 133 -8.64 21.40 10.91
C ASP A 133 -7.48 21.66 9.94
N ASP A 134 -6.56 20.70 9.75
CA ASP A 134 -5.41 20.83 8.83
C ASP A 134 -5.25 19.57 7.96
N ARG A 135 -5.84 19.61 6.77
CA ARG A 135 -5.85 18.49 5.83
C ARG A 135 -4.50 18.23 5.17
N ASP A 136 -3.60 19.21 5.17
CA ASP A 136 -2.32 19.14 4.44
C ASP A 136 -1.13 18.84 5.38
N LYS A 137 -1.30 19.02 6.69
CA LYS A 137 -0.24 18.75 7.67
C LYS A 137 0.03 17.26 7.85
N ILE A 138 1.27 16.85 7.67
CA ILE A 138 1.71 15.45 7.83
C ILE A 138 2.73 15.26 8.95
N ASP A 139 3.20 16.35 9.58
CA ASP A 139 4.21 16.31 10.63
C ASP A 139 3.56 16.66 11.98
N TYR A 140 3.41 15.65 12.83
CA TYR A 140 2.86 15.79 14.18
C TYR A 140 3.84 15.26 15.22
N PRO A 141 3.88 15.83 16.43
CA PRO A 141 4.65 15.27 17.54
C PRO A 141 4.27 13.83 17.90
N THR A 142 3.07 13.40 17.50
CA THR A 142 2.54 12.05 17.67
C THR A 142 2.89 11.12 16.50
N ASN A 143 3.69 11.52 15.52
CA ASN A 143 4.11 10.61 14.46
C ASN A 143 5.02 9.50 15.02
N LEU A 144 5.01 8.35 14.34
CA LEU A 144 5.79 7.18 14.73
C LEU A 144 7.28 7.49 14.78
N SER A 145 7.76 8.34 13.87
CA SER A 145 9.17 8.73 13.80
C SER A 145 9.69 9.47 15.06
N TYR A 146 8.80 9.94 15.93
CA TYR A 146 9.12 10.59 17.21
C TYR A 146 8.78 9.74 18.45
N TYR A 147 8.19 8.55 18.28
CA TYR A 147 7.60 7.79 19.39
C TYR A 147 8.62 7.11 20.32
N LYS A 148 9.69 6.54 19.76
CA LYS A 148 10.74 5.84 20.53
C LYS A 148 12.04 6.64 20.53
N GLU A 149 13.01 6.15 21.32
CA GLU A 149 14.38 6.69 21.42
C GLU A 149 15.04 6.87 20.06
N ASP A 150 14.76 5.94 19.13
CA ASP A 150 15.16 6.04 17.74
C ASP A 150 14.11 5.44 16.79
N LYS A 151 14.19 5.83 15.51
CA LYS A 151 13.26 5.39 14.47
C LYS A 151 13.32 3.88 14.21
N TYR A 152 14.46 3.24 14.43
CA TYR A 152 14.61 1.80 14.20
C TYR A 152 13.81 1.00 15.24
N GLN A 153 13.87 1.40 16.51
CA GLN A 153 13.03 0.82 17.56
C GLN A 153 11.54 1.12 17.34
N ALA A 154 11.19 2.32 16.89
CA ALA A 154 9.82 2.66 16.53
C ALA A 154 9.29 1.75 15.40
N TRP A 155 10.09 1.53 14.36
CA TRP A 155 9.75 0.62 13.26
C TRP A 155 9.56 -0.83 13.72
N ILE A 156 10.50 -1.38 14.51
CA ILE A 156 10.38 -2.75 15.02
C ILE A 156 9.08 -2.89 15.81
N TYR A 157 8.83 -1.95 16.73
CA TYR A 157 7.62 -1.98 17.56
C TYR A 157 6.35 -1.91 16.71
N PHE A 158 6.28 -0.99 15.75
CA PHE A 158 5.14 -0.88 14.84
C PHE A 158 4.96 -2.14 14.00
N ARG A 159 6.01 -2.61 13.33
CA ARG A 159 5.96 -3.81 12.47
C ARG A 159 5.46 -5.03 13.22
N ASP A 160 6.00 -5.26 14.42
CA ASP A 160 5.68 -6.45 15.20
C ASP A 160 4.25 -6.40 15.76
N ASN A 161 3.73 -5.22 16.08
CA ASN A 161 2.39 -5.05 16.65
C ASN A 161 1.30 -4.70 15.64
N PHE A 162 1.65 -4.33 14.40
CA PHE A 162 0.70 -4.00 13.35
C PHE A 162 0.63 -5.10 12.29
N PHE A 163 1.76 -5.47 11.68
CA PHE A 163 1.79 -6.47 10.62
C PHE A 163 1.80 -7.90 11.19
N TYR A 164 2.66 -8.20 12.16
CA TYR A 164 2.84 -9.59 12.63
C TYR A 164 1.76 -10.08 13.59
N THR A 165 0.93 -9.17 14.12
CA THR A 165 -0.29 -9.48 14.88
C THR A 165 -1.54 -9.43 14.01
N ASN A 166 -1.42 -9.11 12.72
CA ASN A 166 -2.55 -8.90 11.80
C ASN A 166 -3.51 -7.78 12.22
N ALA A 167 -3.03 -6.73 12.90
CA ALA A 167 -3.88 -5.61 13.27
C ALA A 167 -4.50 -4.91 12.04
N PHE A 168 -3.76 -4.86 10.94
CA PHE A 168 -4.22 -4.34 9.65
C PHE A 168 -5.28 -5.21 8.94
N LEU A 169 -5.51 -6.44 9.41
CA LEU A 169 -6.51 -7.38 8.88
C LEU A 169 -7.75 -7.49 9.77
N LYS A 170 -7.85 -6.67 10.81
CA LYS A 170 -9.01 -6.67 11.69
C LYS A 170 -10.26 -6.26 10.93
N SER A 171 -11.33 -6.99 11.17
CA SER A 171 -12.67 -6.72 10.65
C SER A 171 -13.58 -6.14 11.73
N ASP A 172 -14.80 -5.73 11.38
CA ASP A 172 -15.80 -5.25 12.36
C ASP A 172 -16.03 -6.23 13.52
N GLU A 173 -15.85 -7.54 13.30
CA GLU A 173 -15.97 -8.57 14.34
C GLU A 173 -14.86 -8.50 15.40
N ASP A 174 -13.71 -7.91 15.05
CA ASP A 174 -12.54 -7.73 15.90
C ASP A 174 -12.53 -6.38 16.63
N ASP A 175 -13.52 -5.51 16.38
CA ASP A 175 -13.59 -4.19 16.99
C ASP A 175 -13.80 -4.28 18.51
N ILE A 176 -13.04 -3.45 19.22
CA ILE A 176 -13.21 -3.25 20.65
C ILE A 176 -14.00 -1.96 20.82
N LEU A 177 -15.19 -2.09 21.40
CA LEU A 177 -16.12 -1.00 21.66
C LEU A 177 -15.92 -0.49 23.08
N ILE A 178 -15.76 0.83 23.24
CA ILE A 178 -15.75 1.49 24.55
C ILE A 178 -17.13 2.03 24.86
N TYR A 179 -17.71 1.56 25.96
CA TYR A 179 -18.97 2.07 26.50
C TYR A 179 -18.84 2.22 28.02
N LYS A 180 -19.08 3.43 28.53
CA LYS A 180 -18.93 3.75 29.98
C LYS A 180 -17.58 3.29 30.55
N ASP A 181 -16.50 3.62 29.82
CA ASP A 181 -15.10 3.31 30.18
C ASP A 181 -14.79 1.81 30.30
N GLN A 182 -15.62 0.94 29.70
CA GLN A 182 -15.41 -0.50 29.63
C GLN A 182 -15.32 -0.98 28.19
N GLU A 183 -14.48 -1.99 27.97
CA GLU A 183 -14.30 -2.66 26.67
C GLU A 183 -15.35 -3.74 26.46
N TYR A 184 -15.95 -3.74 25.28
CA TYR A 184 -16.91 -4.73 24.82
C TYR A 184 -16.54 -5.19 23.42
N THR A 185 -16.96 -6.41 23.08
CA THR A 185 -17.17 -6.83 21.69
C THR A 185 -18.64 -6.63 21.31
N GLU A 186 -18.96 -6.67 20.03
CA GLU A 186 -20.35 -6.66 19.53
C GLU A 186 -21.25 -7.66 20.28
N LYS A 187 -20.70 -8.85 20.60
CA LYS A 187 -21.43 -9.95 21.27
C LYS A 187 -21.67 -9.72 22.77
N THR A 188 -20.86 -8.89 23.41
CA THR A 188 -20.90 -8.66 24.88
C THR A 188 -21.47 -7.31 25.25
N LEU A 189 -21.60 -6.41 24.27
CA LEU A 189 -22.16 -5.09 24.42
C LEU A 189 -23.62 -5.16 24.94
N PRO A 190 -23.98 -4.43 26.01
CA PRO A 190 -25.35 -4.38 26.49
C PRO A 190 -26.27 -3.67 25.48
N LYS A 191 -27.57 -3.97 25.56
CA LYS A 191 -28.57 -3.22 24.78
C LYS A 191 -28.53 -1.75 25.17
N LEU A 192 -28.24 -0.89 24.20
CA LEU A 192 -28.19 0.55 24.38
C LEU A 192 -29.58 1.13 24.56
N LYS A 193 -29.65 2.18 25.38
CA LYS A 193 -30.80 3.08 25.41
C LYS A 193 -30.63 4.16 24.35
N GLU A 194 -31.74 4.75 23.93
CA GLU A 194 -31.72 5.90 23.02
C GLU A 194 -30.83 7.03 23.56
N GLY A 195 -29.94 7.54 22.71
CA GLY A 195 -28.99 8.61 23.05
C GLY A 195 -27.70 8.15 23.72
N GLU A 196 -27.51 6.86 23.99
CA GLU A 196 -26.23 6.35 24.50
C GLU A 196 -25.19 6.22 23.37
N ILE A 197 -23.95 6.63 23.65
CA ILE A 197 -22.85 6.68 22.69
C ILE A 197 -21.87 5.52 22.99
N ILE A 198 -21.42 4.87 21.93
CA ILE A 198 -20.32 3.90 21.93
C ILE A 198 -19.20 4.47 21.08
N TYR A 199 -17.97 4.17 21.48
CA TYR A 199 -16.79 4.49 20.69
C TYR A 199 -16.18 3.21 20.13
N SER A 200 -16.09 3.11 18.81
CA SER A 200 -15.28 2.11 18.14
C SER A 200 -13.81 2.47 18.32
N THR A 201 -12.98 1.55 18.82
CA THR A 201 -11.53 1.79 18.87
C THR A 201 -10.89 1.65 17.49
N MET A 202 -11.49 0.85 16.61
CA MET A 202 -11.05 0.65 15.24
C MET A 202 -11.15 1.92 14.39
N TYR A 203 -12.21 2.72 14.55
CA TYR A 203 -12.49 3.91 13.75
C TYR A 203 -12.21 5.24 14.49
N SER A 204 -11.51 5.17 15.63
CA SER A 204 -11.18 6.34 16.44
C SER A 204 -9.68 6.60 16.48
N PRO A 205 -9.25 7.84 16.78
CA PRO A 205 -7.85 8.13 17.09
C PRO A 205 -7.22 7.12 18.05
N THR A 206 -5.96 6.78 17.79
CA THR A 206 -5.24 5.78 18.57
C THR A 206 -3.91 6.34 19.10
N SER A 207 -3.25 5.54 19.94
CA SER A 207 -1.94 5.85 20.50
C SER A 207 -0.97 4.72 20.18
N TRP A 208 0.29 5.06 20.01
CA TRP A 208 1.36 4.08 19.91
C TRP A 208 1.50 3.22 21.18
N ASP A 209 0.94 3.62 22.32
CA ASP A 209 0.98 2.84 23.55
C ASP A 209 -0.13 1.79 23.66
N THR A 210 -1.09 1.76 22.72
CA THR A 210 -2.27 0.89 22.77
C THR A 210 -2.42 0.03 21.50
N PRO A 211 -1.45 -0.85 21.19
CA PRO A 211 -1.45 -1.64 19.96
C PRO A 211 -2.67 -2.55 19.78
N LYS A 212 -3.31 -2.95 20.88
CA LYS A 212 -4.56 -3.73 20.83
C LYS A 212 -5.70 -3.03 20.11
N TYR A 213 -5.69 -1.69 20.03
CA TYR A 213 -6.71 -0.89 19.34
C TYR A 213 -6.35 -0.56 17.89
N TRP A 214 -5.12 -0.83 17.45
CA TRP A 214 -4.70 -0.50 16.10
C TRP A 214 -5.48 -1.28 15.05
N SER A 215 -5.75 -0.62 13.93
CA SER A 215 -6.43 -1.14 12.75
C SER A 215 -5.90 -0.42 11.51
N GLU A 216 -6.29 -0.89 10.33
CA GLU A 216 -6.01 -0.18 9.09
C GLU A 216 -6.66 1.22 9.01
N TYR A 217 -7.76 1.44 9.73
CA TYR A 217 -8.56 2.67 9.68
C TYR A 217 -8.08 3.78 10.62
N ASN A 218 -7.30 3.46 11.66
CA ASN A 218 -6.87 4.45 12.66
C ASN A 218 -5.37 4.78 12.65
N ILE A 219 -4.63 4.15 11.74
CA ILE A 219 -3.25 4.50 11.44
C ILE A 219 -3.19 5.02 10.02
N TRP A 220 -2.52 6.16 9.83
CA TRP A 220 -2.27 6.72 8.51
C TRP A 220 -0.79 6.71 8.18
N VAL A 221 -0.49 6.78 6.88
CA VAL A 221 0.84 6.95 6.31
C VAL A 221 0.86 8.17 5.40
N ALA A 222 1.98 8.87 5.34
CA ALA A 222 2.18 10.00 4.45
C ALA A 222 3.59 10.01 3.86
N ARG A 223 3.70 10.52 2.62
CA ARG A 223 4.98 10.81 1.99
C ARG A 223 5.53 12.12 2.54
N THR A 224 6.75 12.11 3.07
CA THR A 224 7.39 13.32 3.58
C THR A 224 7.89 14.20 2.44
N GLN A 225 8.25 15.46 2.71
CA GLN A 225 8.93 16.31 1.71
C GLN A 225 10.20 15.66 1.15
N LYS A 226 10.94 14.93 2.00
CA LYS A 226 12.12 14.17 1.58
C LYS A 226 11.73 13.02 0.65
N GLY A 227 10.62 12.32 0.96
CA GLY A 227 10.07 11.27 0.10
C GLY A 227 9.58 11.79 -1.24
N THR A 228 8.89 12.92 -1.26
CA THR A 228 8.44 13.58 -2.51
C THR A 228 9.62 13.97 -3.39
N LYS A 229 10.67 14.54 -2.80
CA LYS A 229 11.90 14.86 -3.52
C LYS A 229 12.57 13.61 -4.11
N TYR A 230 12.71 12.55 -3.29
CA TYR A 230 13.25 11.29 -3.74
C TYR A 230 12.43 10.66 -4.87
N PHE A 231 11.10 10.67 -4.76
CA PHE A 231 10.21 10.14 -5.79
C PHE A 231 10.42 10.88 -7.12
N ASN A 232 10.35 12.22 -7.10
CA ASN A 232 10.40 13.03 -8.31
C ASN A 232 11.78 13.05 -8.98
N GLU A 233 12.85 13.12 -8.20
CA GLU A 233 14.21 13.32 -8.73
C GLU A 233 14.94 12.01 -9.01
N VAL A 234 14.56 10.92 -8.34
CA VAL A 234 15.31 9.64 -8.40
C VAL A 234 14.42 8.49 -8.85
N LEU A 235 13.37 8.18 -8.08
CA LEU A 235 12.62 6.94 -8.27
C LEU A 235 11.79 6.95 -9.56
N ALA A 236 11.02 8.00 -9.81
CA ALA A 236 10.16 8.11 -10.98
C ALA A 236 10.95 8.18 -12.30
N PRO A 237 12.04 8.97 -12.42
CA PRO A 237 12.91 8.93 -13.59
C PRO A 237 13.53 7.54 -13.82
N LYS A 238 13.99 6.88 -12.75
CA LYS A 238 14.58 5.54 -12.84
C LYS A 238 13.56 4.50 -13.32
N PHE A 239 12.38 4.48 -12.72
CA PHE A 239 11.29 3.56 -13.09
C PHE A 239 10.83 3.82 -14.53
N TYR A 240 10.56 5.08 -14.87
CA TYR A 240 10.13 5.46 -16.21
C TYR A 240 11.15 5.05 -17.29
N ASN A 241 12.43 5.41 -17.13
CA ASN A 241 13.44 5.06 -18.12
C ASN A 241 13.61 3.55 -18.32
N LYS A 242 13.34 2.77 -17.26
CA LYS A 242 13.42 1.31 -17.31
C LYS A 242 12.24 0.68 -18.04
N TYR A 243 11.02 1.17 -17.82
CA TYR A 243 9.78 0.51 -18.27
C TYR A 243 8.96 1.27 -19.32
N LYS A 244 9.37 2.48 -19.76
CA LYS A 244 8.62 3.32 -20.73
C LYS A 244 8.29 2.64 -22.07
N ASP A 245 9.12 1.67 -22.47
CA ASP A 245 8.99 0.95 -23.73
C ASP A 245 8.33 -0.43 -23.52
N LEU A 246 8.04 -0.82 -22.26
CA LEU A 246 7.39 -2.08 -21.92
C LEU A 246 5.86 -1.94 -22.03
N GLU A 247 5.27 -2.85 -22.79
CA GLU A 247 3.84 -2.94 -23.07
C GLU A 247 3.35 -4.38 -22.90
N VAL A 248 2.08 -4.54 -22.58
CA VAL A 248 1.37 -5.82 -22.56
C VAL A 248 0.25 -5.81 -23.60
N GLU A 249 0.16 -6.87 -24.40
CA GLU A 249 -0.92 -7.06 -25.37
C GLU A 249 -2.03 -7.89 -24.72
N ILE A 250 -3.23 -7.29 -24.58
CA ILE A 250 -4.41 -7.93 -23.96
C ILE A 250 -5.54 -8.07 -24.99
N ASP A 251 -6.24 -9.20 -24.98
CA ASP A 251 -7.41 -9.43 -25.84
C ASP A 251 -8.70 -8.77 -25.29
N LYS A 252 -9.80 -8.87 -26.03
CA LYS A 252 -11.09 -8.27 -25.62
C LYS A 252 -11.76 -8.98 -24.42
N LYS A 253 -11.18 -10.08 -23.94
CA LYS A 253 -11.66 -10.86 -22.80
C LYS A 253 -10.77 -10.66 -21.57
N GLY A 254 -9.76 -9.79 -21.65
CA GLY A 254 -8.81 -9.57 -20.56
C GLY A 254 -7.67 -10.60 -20.50
N ASN A 255 -7.47 -11.45 -21.52
CA ASN A 255 -6.34 -12.39 -21.50
C ASN A 255 -5.05 -11.71 -21.95
N VAL A 256 -3.97 -11.94 -21.20
CA VAL A 256 -2.61 -11.56 -21.61
C VAL A 256 -2.15 -12.44 -22.77
N ILE A 257 -1.81 -11.82 -23.89
CA ILE A 257 -1.32 -12.51 -25.09
C ILE A 257 0.20 -12.58 -25.07
N ARG A 258 0.87 -11.45 -24.79
CA ARG A 258 2.34 -11.36 -24.68
C ARG A 258 2.77 -10.01 -24.12
N TRP A 259 4.02 -9.96 -23.67
CA TRP A 259 4.75 -8.74 -23.34
C TRP A 259 5.61 -8.30 -24.53
N ILE A 260 5.75 -6.99 -24.72
CA ILE A 260 6.45 -6.38 -25.85
C ILE A 260 7.31 -5.23 -25.33
N GLY A 261 8.53 -5.11 -25.85
CA GLY A 261 9.44 -4.01 -25.52
C GLY A 261 10.72 -4.48 -24.85
N GLU A 262 11.72 -3.61 -24.88
CA GLU A 262 12.99 -3.82 -24.19
C GLU A 262 12.94 -3.14 -22.82
N VAL A 263 13.42 -3.83 -21.79
CA VAL A 263 13.64 -3.24 -20.47
C VAL A 263 15.08 -2.79 -20.38
N ASN A 264 15.30 -1.48 -20.23
CA ASN A 264 16.65 -0.95 -20.16
C ASN A 264 17.38 -1.47 -18.91
N GLY A 265 18.60 -1.99 -19.10
CA GLY A 265 19.40 -2.60 -18.03
C GLY A 265 19.26 -4.11 -17.89
N PHE A 266 18.62 -4.79 -18.85
CA PHE A 266 18.67 -6.25 -19.00
C PHE A 266 19.90 -6.68 -19.83
N LEU A 267 20.78 -7.49 -19.24
CA LEU A 267 21.80 -8.29 -19.92
C LEU A 267 21.33 -9.74 -19.89
N GLY A 268 20.46 -10.14 -20.81
CA GLY A 268 20.02 -11.53 -20.92
C GLY A 268 18.84 -11.66 -21.86
N ASP A 269 19.06 -12.39 -22.96
CA ASP A 269 18.01 -12.80 -23.90
C ASP A 269 16.95 -13.66 -23.18
N ILE A 270 15.67 -13.41 -23.46
CA ILE A 270 14.53 -14.27 -23.08
C ILE A 270 14.41 -15.40 -24.10
#